data_AF-A0AAE0VCY8-F1
#
_entry.id   AF-A0AAE0VCY8-F1
#
_cell.length_a   1.000
_cell.length_b   1.000
_cell.length_c   1.000
_cell.angle_alpha   90.00
_cell.angle_beta   90.00
_cell.angle_gamma   90.00
#
_symmetry.space_group_name_H-M   'P 1'
#
loop_
_entity.id
_entity.type
_entity.pdbx_description
1 polymer ?
#
loop_
_entity_poly.entity_id
_entity_poly.type
_entity_poly.pdbx_seq_one_letter_code
_entity_poly.pdbx_strand_id
1 'polypeptide(L)'
;MSNRFALLSEAPAEKPERALVLGDSILRHVKLARPLGAPAAQIRCIPGARSPDIAGNLRVLGKHRFSKIIFHVGANDIRLRQSEVTKSNIAEVCKLAKAMSDAVVCSGPNATWQCSLQQVMVAELLDVQVVLRNNVGFIGNWSSFEGKAGLLGRDGVHPTQEGAALISCSIAHSESELVFRNTLDNVAPLKRKIITEETRTL
;
A
#
# COMPACT_ATOMS: atom_id res chain seq x y z
N MET A 1 52.16 -23.50 -21.07
CA MET A 1 50.91 -24.19 -20.69
C MET A 1 49.97 -23.17 -20.08
N SER A 2 48.74 -23.13 -20.60
CA SER A 2 47.70 -22.14 -20.32
C SER A 2 46.84 -22.61 -19.16
N ASN A 3 46.80 -21.86 -18.05
CA ASN A 3 45.72 -21.95 -17.07
C ASN A 3 44.89 -20.66 -17.15
N ARG A 4 43.94 -20.67 -18.08
CA ARG A 4 42.88 -19.67 -18.19
C ARG A 4 41.66 -20.26 -17.48
N PHE A 5 41.57 -20.07 -16.16
CA PHE A 5 40.28 -20.18 -15.48
C PHE A 5 39.47 -18.95 -15.88
N ALA A 6 38.73 -19.08 -16.99
CA ALA A 6 37.67 -18.14 -17.31
C ALA A 6 36.56 -18.37 -16.28
N LEU A 7 36.40 -17.40 -15.37
CA LEU A 7 35.15 -17.20 -14.64
C LEU A 7 34.02 -17.27 -15.66
N LEU A 8 33.16 -18.26 -15.53
CA LEU A 8 31.86 -18.26 -16.18
C LEU A 8 31.19 -16.95 -15.75
N SER A 9 31.17 -15.97 -16.65
CA SER A 9 30.37 -14.78 -16.49
C SER A 9 28.94 -15.29 -16.38
N GLU A 10 28.40 -15.30 -15.16
CA GLU A 10 26.96 -15.34 -14.97
C GLU A 10 26.39 -14.29 -15.94
N ALA A 11 25.48 -14.73 -16.81
CA ALA A 11 24.67 -13.81 -17.58
C ALA A 11 24.11 -12.76 -16.61
N PRO A 12 24.02 -11.47 -16.98
CA PRO A 12 23.45 -10.49 -16.08
C PRO A 12 22.04 -10.98 -15.74
N ALA A 13 21.84 -11.39 -14.48
CA ALA A 13 20.49 -11.52 -13.94
C ALA A 13 19.81 -10.19 -14.27
N GLU A 14 18.73 -10.23 -15.06
CA GLU A 14 17.97 -9.05 -15.42
C GLU A 14 17.80 -8.22 -14.15
N LYS A 15 18.43 -7.04 -14.11
CA LYS A 15 18.41 -6.19 -12.91
C LYS A 15 16.95 -6.00 -12.54
N PRO A 16 16.56 -6.18 -11.26
CA PRO A 16 15.22 -5.89 -10.83
C PRO A 16 14.82 -4.50 -11.31
N GLU A 17 13.80 -4.44 -12.16
CA GLU A 17 13.24 -3.17 -12.63
C GLU A 17 12.82 -2.34 -11.42
N ARG A 18 12.91 -1.01 -11.50
CA ARG A 18 12.58 -0.06 -10.42
C ARG A 18 11.30 -0.41 -9.64
N ALA A 19 11.17 0.02 -8.39
CA ALA A 19 9.90 -0.12 -7.66
C ALA A 19 8.78 0.70 -8.34
N LEU A 20 7.54 0.22 -8.25
CA LEU A 20 6.34 0.91 -8.72
C LEU A 20 5.44 1.20 -7.52
N VAL A 21 5.02 2.46 -7.38
CA VAL A 21 4.02 2.89 -6.40
C VAL A 21 2.81 3.44 -7.14
N LEU A 22 1.64 2.84 -6.91
CA LEU A 22 0.37 3.25 -7.50
C LEU A 22 -0.57 3.73 -6.40
N GLY A 23 -1.41 4.70 -6.67
CA GLY A 23 -2.44 5.05 -5.70
C GLY A 23 -3.17 6.32 -6.04
N ASP A 24 -4.02 6.75 -5.12
CA ASP A 24 -4.86 7.91 -5.31
C ASP A 24 -4.13 9.24 -4.98
N SER A 25 -4.92 10.29 -4.71
CA SER A 25 -4.42 11.63 -4.41
C SER A 25 -3.58 11.71 -3.13
N ILE A 26 -3.64 10.70 -2.25
CA ILE A 26 -2.81 10.64 -1.04
C ILE A 26 -1.31 10.59 -1.40
N LEU A 27 -0.96 10.01 -2.56
CA LEU A 27 0.42 9.91 -3.02
C LEU A 27 1.00 11.20 -3.65
N ARG A 28 0.20 12.26 -3.80
CA ARG A 28 0.58 13.46 -4.58
C ARG A 28 1.90 14.11 -4.14
N HIS A 29 2.22 14.03 -2.85
CA HIS A 29 3.42 14.64 -2.26
C HIS A 29 4.41 13.62 -1.70
N VAL A 30 4.19 12.33 -1.95
CA VAL A 30 5.10 11.26 -1.51
C VAL A 30 6.38 11.33 -2.34
N LYS A 31 7.52 11.30 -1.65
CA LYS A 31 8.85 11.35 -2.25
C LYS A 31 9.69 10.23 -1.68
N LEU A 32 10.01 9.25 -2.52
CA LEU A 32 10.88 8.15 -2.11
C LEU A 32 12.35 8.54 -2.34
N ALA A 33 13.17 8.30 -1.33
CA ALA A 33 14.61 8.45 -1.46
C ALA A 33 15.13 7.51 -2.55
N ARG A 34 16.15 7.95 -3.30
CA ARG A 34 16.83 7.11 -4.29
C ARG A 34 18.09 6.53 -3.66
N PRO A 35 18.14 5.23 -3.33
CA PRO A 35 19.38 4.61 -2.88
C PRO A 35 20.47 4.77 -3.95
N LEU A 36 21.71 5.00 -3.53
CA LEU A 36 22.82 5.18 -4.46
C LEU A 36 23.02 3.90 -5.30
N GLY A 37 22.96 4.03 -6.62
CA GLY A 37 23.10 2.90 -7.55
C GLY A 37 21.81 2.11 -7.83
N ALA A 38 20.68 2.45 -7.21
CA ALA A 38 19.38 1.82 -7.47
C ALA A 38 18.53 2.64 -8.47
N PRO A 39 17.72 2.00 -9.31
CA PRO A 39 16.71 2.69 -10.12
C PRO A 39 15.72 3.47 -9.25
N ALA A 40 15.40 4.70 -9.62
CA ALA A 40 14.40 5.49 -8.90
C ALA A 40 13.02 4.85 -9.01
N ALA A 41 12.31 4.76 -7.88
CA ALA A 41 10.94 4.28 -7.85
C ALA A 41 10.02 5.13 -8.75
N GLN A 42 9.15 4.47 -9.50
CA GLN A 42 8.10 5.13 -10.27
C GLN A 42 6.87 5.31 -9.41
N ILE A 43 6.46 6.55 -9.16
CA ILE A 43 5.23 6.87 -8.42
C ILE A 43 4.18 7.33 -9.43
N ARG A 44 3.00 6.68 -9.45
CA ARG A 44 1.83 7.11 -10.22
C ARG A 44 0.70 7.47 -9.26
N CYS A 45 0.51 8.78 -9.10
CA CYS A 45 -0.64 9.35 -8.41
C CYS A 45 -1.80 9.49 -9.39
N ILE A 46 -2.92 8.83 -9.11
CA ILE A 46 -4.14 8.80 -9.92
C ILE A 46 -5.29 9.34 -9.06
N PRO A 47 -5.51 10.67 -9.02
CA PRO A 47 -6.50 11.26 -8.11
C PRO A 47 -7.89 10.63 -8.24
N GLY A 48 -8.50 10.28 -7.11
CA GLY A 48 -9.81 9.63 -7.06
C GLY A 48 -9.81 8.14 -7.42
N ALA A 49 -8.65 7.53 -7.66
CA ALA A 49 -8.56 6.11 -7.99
C ALA A 49 -9.16 5.22 -6.90
N ARG A 50 -9.83 4.18 -7.37
CA ARG A 50 -10.31 3.03 -6.61
C ARG A 50 -9.56 1.78 -7.04
N SER A 51 -9.77 0.68 -6.34
CA SER A 51 -9.09 -0.60 -6.61
C SER A 51 -9.21 -1.07 -8.08
N PRO A 52 -10.38 -0.96 -8.75
CA PRO A 52 -10.48 -1.30 -10.18
C PRO A 52 -9.61 -0.44 -11.10
N ASP A 53 -9.42 0.84 -10.77
CA ASP A 53 -8.61 1.77 -11.55
C ASP A 53 -7.12 1.38 -11.46
N ILE A 54 -6.68 0.93 -10.28
CA ILE A 54 -5.33 0.37 -10.07
C ILE A 54 -5.14 -0.91 -10.88
N ALA A 55 -6.12 -1.82 -10.85
CA ALA A 55 -6.09 -3.05 -11.65
C ALA A 55 -6.03 -2.72 -13.15
N GLY A 56 -6.81 -1.73 -13.62
CA GLY A 56 -6.74 -1.23 -14.99
C GLY A 56 -5.34 -0.72 -15.35
N ASN A 57 -4.70 0.05 -14.47
CA ASN A 57 -3.34 0.54 -14.70
C ASN A 57 -2.30 -0.58 -14.78
N LEU A 58 -2.42 -1.61 -13.92
CA LEU A 58 -1.57 -2.81 -13.98
C LEU A 58 -1.75 -3.58 -15.29
N ARG A 59 -3.00 -3.73 -15.78
CA ARG A 59 -3.26 -4.39 -17.07
C ARG A 59 -2.64 -3.62 -18.25
N VAL A 60 -2.72 -2.29 -18.24
CA VAL A 60 -2.08 -1.44 -19.27
C VAL A 60 -0.56 -1.55 -19.24
N LEU A 61 0.03 -1.72 -18.05
CA LEU A 61 1.45 -2.01 -17.90
C LEU A 61 1.85 -3.40 -18.43
N GLY A 62 0.90 -4.27 -18.74
CA GLY A 62 1.15 -5.53 -19.43
C GLY A 62 2.11 -6.45 -18.67
N LYS A 63 3.17 -6.91 -19.35
CA LYS A 63 4.13 -7.90 -18.84
C LYS A 63 5.41 -7.30 -18.25
N HIS A 64 5.45 -5.98 -18.03
CA HIS A 64 6.58 -5.35 -17.35
C HIS A 64 6.75 -5.95 -15.95
N ARG A 65 7.99 -6.33 -15.60
CA ARG A 65 8.29 -6.81 -14.24
C ARG A 65 8.72 -5.64 -13.38
N PHE A 66 8.46 -5.67 -12.09
CA PHE A 66 8.94 -4.66 -11.15
C PHE A 66 9.63 -5.36 -9.97
N SER A 67 10.64 -4.74 -9.37
CA SER A 67 11.29 -5.25 -8.15
C SER A 67 10.33 -5.29 -6.97
N LYS A 68 9.42 -4.31 -6.92
CA LYS A 68 8.43 -4.14 -5.88
C LYS A 68 7.24 -3.36 -6.42
N ILE A 69 6.04 -3.79 -6.06
CA ILE A 69 4.81 -3.03 -6.34
C ILE A 69 4.17 -2.66 -5.01
N ILE A 70 4.01 -1.36 -4.78
CA ILE A 70 3.22 -0.83 -3.66
C ILE A 70 1.96 -0.19 -4.24
N PHE A 71 0.79 -0.49 -3.70
CA PHE A 71 -0.43 0.23 -4.04
C PHE A 71 -1.10 0.83 -2.81
N HIS A 72 -1.54 2.08 -2.92
CA HIS A 72 -2.27 2.81 -1.89
C HIS A 72 -3.68 3.15 -2.39
N VAL A 73 -4.67 2.44 -1.88
CA VAL A 73 -6.08 2.60 -2.30
C VAL A 73 -7.01 2.14 -1.18
N GLY A 74 -8.30 2.48 -1.28
CA GLY A 74 -9.33 2.04 -0.35
C GLY A 74 -10.19 3.18 0.17
N ALA A 75 -9.64 4.39 0.37
CA ALA A 75 -10.42 5.52 0.86
C ALA A 75 -11.59 5.87 -0.07
N ASN A 76 -11.36 5.88 -1.38
CA ASN A 76 -12.41 6.14 -2.38
C ASN A 76 -13.39 4.96 -2.54
N ASP A 77 -12.92 3.72 -2.36
CA ASP A 77 -13.76 2.52 -2.42
C ASP A 77 -14.73 2.45 -1.23
N ILE A 78 -14.22 2.77 -0.03
CA ILE A 78 -14.98 2.77 1.24
C ILE A 78 -16.16 3.73 1.17
N ARG A 79 -16.01 4.87 0.51
CA ARG A 79 -17.11 5.84 0.34
C ARG A 79 -18.35 5.24 -0.35
N LEU A 80 -18.19 4.15 -1.12
CA LEU A 80 -19.29 3.47 -1.80
C LEU A 80 -20.06 2.49 -0.91
N ARG A 81 -19.56 2.18 0.31
CA ARG A 81 -20.21 1.27 1.27
C ARG A 81 -20.48 -0.13 0.69
N GLN A 82 -19.58 -0.62 -0.16
CA GLN A 82 -19.67 -1.93 -0.81
C GLN A 82 -18.46 -2.81 -0.44
N SER A 83 -18.40 -3.24 0.83
CA SER A 83 -17.24 -3.94 1.39
C SER A 83 -16.85 -5.20 0.62
N GLU A 84 -17.81 -6.06 0.25
CA GLU A 84 -17.54 -7.30 -0.51
C GLU A 84 -16.99 -7.03 -1.92
N VAL A 85 -17.55 -6.03 -2.62
CA VAL A 85 -17.07 -5.62 -3.94
C VAL A 85 -15.64 -5.09 -3.84
N THR A 86 -15.37 -4.25 -2.85
CA THR A 86 -14.04 -3.69 -2.62
C THR A 86 -13.03 -4.79 -2.26
N LYS A 87 -13.39 -5.77 -1.42
CA LYS A 87 -12.53 -6.94 -1.12
C LYS A 87 -12.15 -7.71 -2.39
N SER A 88 -13.13 -7.99 -3.26
CA SER A 88 -12.90 -8.66 -4.54
C SER A 88 -11.96 -7.85 -5.45
N ASN A 89 -12.17 -6.54 -5.54
CA ASN A 89 -11.34 -5.68 -6.37
C ASN A 89 -9.89 -5.60 -5.87
N ILE A 90 -9.69 -5.52 -4.55
CA ILE A 90 -8.33 -5.54 -3.96
C ILE A 90 -7.66 -6.88 -4.22
N ALA A 91 -8.39 -8.00 -4.10
CA ALA A 91 -7.85 -9.32 -4.40
C ALA A 91 -7.38 -9.43 -5.86
N GLU A 92 -8.11 -8.83 -6.80
CA GLU A 92 -7.70 -8.75 -8.19
C GLU A 92 -6.42 -7.92 -8.37
N VAL A 93 -6.31 -6.77 -7.71
CA VAL A 93 -5.07 -5.96 -7.71
C VAL A 93 -3.90 -6.78 -7.19
N CYS A 94 -4.06 -7.51 -6.07
CA CYS A 94 -3.02 -8.39 -5.53
C CYS A 94 -2.59 -9.45 -6.54
N LYS A 95 -3.54 -10.11 -7.20
CA LYS A 95 -3.26 -11.14 -8.22
C LYS A 95 -2.45 -10.57 -9.39
N LEU A 96 -2.88 -9.42 -9.93
CA LEU A 96 -2.19 -8.78 -11.04
C LEU A 96 -0.78 -8.31 -10.64
N ALA A 97 -0.65 -7.66 -9.49
CA ALA A 97 0.64 -7.18 -9.00
C ALA A 97 1.63 -8.34 -8.78
N LYS A 98 1.17 -9.48 -8.26
CA LYS A 98 2.00 -10.68 -8.06
C LYS A 98 2.47 -11.34 -9.36
N ALA A 99 1.70 -11.21 -10.43
CA ALA A 99 2.16 -11.67 -11.74
C ALA A 99 3.33 -10.82 -12.26
N MET A 100 3.46 -9.59 -11.77
CA MET A 100 4.43 -8.59 -12.22
C MET A 100 5.60 -8.37 -11.24
N SER A 101 5.49 -8.82 -9.99
CA SER A 101 6.50 -8.62 -8.95
C SER A 101 6.43 -9.69 -7.87
N ASP A 102 7.60 -10.13 -7.40
CA ASP A 102 7.71 -11.08 -6.30
C ASP A 102 7.50 -10.40 -4.92
N ALA A 103 7.67 -9.08 -4.86
CA ALA A 103 7.40 -8.27 -3.68
C ALA A 103 6.22 -7.32 -3.93
N VAL A 104 5.11 -7.52 -3.21
CA VAL A 104 3.91 -6.68 -3.30
C VAL A 104 3.54 -6.18 -1.90
N VAL A 105 3.16 -4.91 -1.80
CA VAL A 105 2.75 -4.27 -0.54
C VAL A 105 1.46 -3.48 -0.75
N CYS A 106 0.47 -3.73 0.09
CA CYS A 106 -0.75 -2.94 0.19
C CYS A 106 -0.57 -1.86 1.26
N SER A 107 -0.67 -0.60 0.88
CA SER A 107 -0.68 0.55 1.79
C SER A 107 -2.13 0.93 2.08
N GLY A 108 -2.60 0.66 3.29
CA GLY A 108 -4.00 0.92 3.67
C GLY A 108 -4.32 2.41 3.76
N PRO A 109 -5.62 2.77 3.75
CA PRO A 109 -6.05 4.16 3.83
C PRO A 109 -5.58 4.83 5.13
N ASN A 110 -5.24 6.11 5.06
CA ASN A 110 -4.98 6.94 6.24
C ASN A 110 -6.30 7.37 6.90
N ALA A 111 -6.21 7.72 8.19
CA ALA A 111 -7.33 8.38 8.86
C ALA A 111 -7.59 9.75 8.21
N THR A 112 -8.86 10.12 8.14
CA THR A 112 -9.36 11.41 7.64
C THR A 112 -10.36 11.97 8.65
N TRP A 113 -10.61 13.29 8.64
CA TRP A 113 -11.43 13.94 9.67
C TRP A 113 -12.91 13.54 9.64
N GLN A 114 -13.43 13.04 8.52
CA GLN A 114 -14.87 12.88 8.28
C GLN A 114 -15.44 11.48 8.63
N CYS A 115 -14.74 10.68 9.44
CA CYS A 115 -14.71 9.24 9.17
C CYS A 115 -14.86 8.29 10.37
N SER A 116 -15.79 8.56 11.30
CA SER A 116 -16.15 7.61 12.38
C SER A 116 -16.76 6.31 11.83
N LEU A 117 -17.70 6.38 10.88
CA LEU A 117 -18.28 5.19 10.20
C LEU A 117 -17.32 4.49 9.23
N GLN A 118 -16.32 5.21 8.71
CA GLN A 118 -15.29 4.59 7.86
C GLN A 118 -14.32 3.77 8.69
N GLN A 119 -14.12 4.02 10.00
CA GLN A 119 -13.28 3.16 10.85
C GLN A 119 -13.76 1.71 10.86
N VAL A 120 -15.08 1.51 10.93
CA VAL A 120 -15.71 0.18 10.89
C VAL A 120 -15.51 -0.46 9.51
N MET A 121 -15.75 0.28 8.43
CA MET A 121 -15.58 -0.27 7.07
C MET A 121 -14.11 -0.45 6.67
N VAL A 122 -13.21 0.41 7.15
CA VAL A 122 -11.75 0.23 7.08
C VAL A 122 -11.39 -1.03 7.84
N ALA A 123 -11.88 -1.26 9.06
CA ALA A 123 -11.62 -2.48 9.82
C ALA A 123 -12.20 -3.75 9.14
N GLU A 124 -13.36 -3.67 8.50
CA GLU A 124 -13.95 -4.76 7.69
C GLU A 124 -13.20 -5.02 6.38
N LEU A 125 -12.64 -3.99 5.77
CA LEU A 125 -11.80 -4.08 4.57
C LEU A 125 -10.36 -4.50 4.87
N LEU A 126 -9.86 -4.09 6.04
CA LEU A 126 -8.62 -4.50 6.68
C LEU A 126 -8.75 -5.86 7.35
N ASP A 127 -9.81 -6.62 7.11
CA ASP A 127 -9.76 -8.06 7.33
C ASP A 127 -8.72 -8.62 6.34
N VAL A 128 -7.43 -8.51 6.70
CA VAL A 128 -6.51 -9.61 7.04
C VAL A 128 -6.61 -10.77 6.06
N GLN A 129 -7.80 -11.27 5.74
CA GLN A 129 -8.08 -12.24 4.70
C GLN A 129 -7.62 -11.86 3.29
N VAL A 130 -7.79 -10.65 2.74
CA VAL A 130 -7.35 -10.41 1.34
C VAL A 130 -5.84 -10.29 1.23
N VAL A 131 -5.19 -9.48 2.06
CA VAL A 131 -3.75 -9.25 1.97
C VAL A 131 -2.93 -10.42 2.54
N LEU A 132 -3.37 -11.04 3.65
CA LEU A 132 -2.66 -12.22 4.19
C LEU A 132 -2.94 -13.49 3.38
N ARG A 133 -4.16 -13.76 2.88
CA ARG A 133 -4.37 -14.93 1.99
C ARG A 133 -3.61 -14.79 0.69
N ASN A 134 -3.43 -13.56 0.22
CA ASN A 134 -2.62 -13.31 -0.96
C ASN A 134 -1.13 -13.17 -0.64
N ASN A 135 -0.62 -13.42 0.58
CA ASN A 135 0.83 -13.30 0.89
C ASN A 135 1.44 -11.99 0.35
N VAL A 136 0.79 -10.87 0.65
CA VAL A 136 1.18 -9.50 0.29
C VAL A 136 1.51 -8.75 1.58
N GLY A 137 2.54 -7.89 1.57
CA GLY A 137 2.87 -7.05 2.73
C GLY A 137 1.81 -5.99 3.02
N PHE A 138 1.70 -5.50 4.25
CA PHE A 138 0.70 -4.50 4.61
C PHE A 138 1.31 -3.32 5.39
N ILE A 139 0.97 -2.09 4.99
CA ILE A 139 1.29 -0.86 5.73
C ILE A 139 -0.01 -0.27 6.27
N GLY A 140 -0.15 -0.27 7.60
CA GLY A 140 -1.27 0.37 8.29
C GLY A 140 -1.02 1.85 8.55
N ASN A 141 -1.61 2.74 7.74
CA ASN A 141 -1.45 4.20 7.92
C ASN A 141 -2.46 4.81 8.89
N TRP A 142 -3.53 4.08 9.25
CA TRP A 142 -4.63 4.64 10.04
C TRP A 142 -4.18 5.22 11.39
N SER A 143 -3.58 4.38 12.24
CA SER A 143 -3.11 4.77 13.58
C SER A 143 -2.02 5.86 13.54
N SER A 144 -1.28 5.92 12.44
CA SER A 144 -0.27 6.96 12.24
C SER A 144 -0.87 8.35 12.02
N PHE A 145 -2.10 8.43 11.50
CA PHE A 145 -2.81 9.68 11.17
C PHE A 145 -3.92 10.04 12.17
N GLU A 146 -4.54 9.05 12.81
CA GLU A 146 -5.68 9.26 13.70
C GLU A 146 -5.36 10.25 14.84
N GLY A 147 -6.17 11.30 14.96
CA GLY A 147 -6.08 12.29 16.04
C GLY A 147 -4.84 13.20 16.01
N LYS A 148 -3.96 13.07 15.01
CA LYS A 148 -2.73 13.89 14.92
C LYS A 148 -2.95 15.14 14.09
N ALA A 149 -2.75 16.29 14.72
CA ALA A 149 -2.75 17.59 14.05
C ALA A 149 -1.55 17.72 13.10
N GLY A 150 -1.70 18.54 12.05
CA GLY A 150 -0.62 18.87 11.12
C GLY A 150 -0.34 17.86 10.01
N LEU A 151 -0.82 16.61 10.12
CA LEU A 151 -0.61 15.58 9.10
C LEU A 151 -1.58 15.65 7.92
N LEU A 152 -2.77 16.23 8.14
CA LEU A 152 -3.79 16.43 7.12
C LEU A 152 -3.94 17.91 6.80
N GLY A 153 -4.19 18.20 5.53
CA GLY A 153 -4.54 19.54 5.06
C GLY A 153 -5.89 20.01 5.59
N ARG A 154 -6.26 21.24 5.23
CA ARG A 154 -7.52 21.86 5.70
C ARG A 154 -8.77 21.10 5.26
N ASP A 155 -8.68 20.30 4.21
CA ASP A 155 -9.79 19.46 3.74
C ASP A 155 -10.00 18.20 4.60
N GLY A 156 -9.08 17.90 5.53
CA GLY A 156 -9.14 16.74 6.40
C GLY A 156 -8.98 15.40 5.67
N VAL A 157 -8.53 15.41 4.40
CA VAL A 157 -8.40 14.23 3.54
C VAL A 157 -6.97 14.08 3.04
N HIS A 158 -6.41 15.14 2.45
CA HIS A 158 -5.11 15.05 1.80
C HIS A 158 -3.98 15.27 2.81
N PRO A 159 -2.88 14.50 2.74
CA PRO A 159 -1.74 14.73 3.61
C PRO A 159 -1.10 16.09 3.35
N THR A 160 -0.61 16.74 4.41
CA THR A 160 0.35 17.83 4.29
C THR A 160 1.70 17.31 3.80
N GLN A 161 2.70 18.18 3.65
CA GLN A 161 4.08 17.75 3.38
C GLN A 161 4.60 16.82 4.49
N GLU A 162 4.27 17.10 5.75
CA GLU A 162 4.65 16.26 6.89
C GLU A 162 3.93 14.90 6.85
N GLY A 163 2.62 14.89 6.57
CA GLY A 163 1.87 13.65 6.39
C GLY A 163 2.40 12.81 5.22
N ALA A 164 2.73 13.45 4.10
CA ALA A 164 3.31 12.77 2.94
C ALA A 164 4.73 12.24 3.21
N ALA A 165 5.53 12.95 4.00
CA ALA A 165 6.84 12.48 4.45
C ALA A 165 6.70 11.24 5.35
N LEU A 166 5.71 11.21 6.25
CA LEU A 166 5.41 10.03 7.06
C LEU A 166 5.08 8.82 6.18
N ILE A 167 4.20 8.99 5.18
CA ILE A 167 3.87 7.91 4.22
C ILE A 167 5.10 7.48 3.44
N SER A 168 5.94 8.43 3.01
CA SER A 168 7.19 8.14 2.29
C SER A 168 8.12 7.27 3.13
N CYS A 169 8.28 7.59 4.42
CA CYS A 169 9.07 6.79 5.35
C CYS A 169 8.48 5.39 5.53
N SER A 170 7.17 5.25 5.70
CA SER A 170 6.51 3.94 5.83
C SER A 170 6.71 3.07 4.60
N ILE A 171 6.59 3.65 3.39
CA ILE A 171 6.84 2.93 2.13
C ILE A 171 8.31 2.54 2.03
N ALA A 172 9.24 3.44 2.33
CA ALA A 172 10.68 3.14 2.31
C ALA A 172 11.07 2.04 3.32
N HIS A 173 10.48 2.00 4.51
CA HIS A 173 10.75 0.93 5.48
C HIS A 173 10.17 -0.42 5.06
N SER A 174 9.08 -0.44 4.28
CA SER A 174 8.59 -1.67 3.64
C SER A 174 9.53 -2.18 2.55
N GLU A 175 10.57 -1.42 2.19
CA GLU A 175 11.60 -1.87 1.27
C GLU A 175 12.53 -2.93 1.87
N SER A 176 12.70 -2.95 3.20
CA SER A 176 13.76 -3.68 3.91
C SER A 176 13.33 -4.96 4.64
N GLU A 177 12.04 -5.20 4.84
CA GLU A 177 11.56 -6.36 5.59
C GLU A 177 10.22 -6.86 5.02
N LEU A 178 10.03 -8.18 4.93
CA LEU A 178 8.70 -8.76 4.70
C LEU A 178 7.87 -8.44 5.95
N VAL A 179 7.20 -7.28 5.97
CA VAL A 179 6.42 -6.79 7.12
C VAL A 179 5.19 -7.68 7.29
N PHE A 180 5.37 -8.81 7.97
CA PHE A 180 4.31 -9.72 8.40
C PHE A 180 3.88 -9.46 9.85
N ARG A 181 4.57 -8.58 10.58
CA ARG A 181 4.45 -8.47 12.04
C ARG A 181 3.53 -7.39 12.59
N ASN A 182 3.02 -6.45 11.78
CA ASN A 182 2.20 -5.35 12.33
C ASN A 182 0.69 -5.46 12.07
N THR A 183 0.22 -6.47 11.33
CA THR A 183 -1.20 -6.53 10.96
C THR A 183 -2.10 -7.06 12.08
N LEU A 184 -1.66 -8.08 12.85
CA LEU A 184 -2.50 -8.64 13.92
C LEU A 184 -2.55 -7.74 15.16
N ASP A 185 -1.41 -7.15 15.53
CA ASP A 185 -1.29 -6.32 16.75
C ASP A 185 -2.05 -4.99 16.66
N ASN A 186 -2.26 -4.46 15.44
CA ASN A 186 -3.03 -3.23 15.23
C ASN A 186 -4.54 -3.47 14.98
N VAL A 187 -4.92 -4.66 14.48
CA VAL A 187 -6.32 -4.97 14.13
C VAL A 187 -7.13 -5.48 15.32
N ALA A 188 -6.52 -6.28 16.20
CA ALA A 188 -7.18 -6.78 17.40
C ALA A 188 -7.72 -5.68 18.34
N PRO A 189 -6.95 -4.62 18.68
CA PRO A 189 -7.46 -3.53 19.49
C PRO A 189 -8.50 -2.67 18.76
N LEU A 190 -8.41 -2.49 17.44
CA LEU A 190 -9.42 -1.77 16.66
C LEU A 190 -10.78 -2.50 16.68
N LYS A 191 -10.78 -3.83 16.44
CA LYS A 191 -12.01 -4.64 16.52
C LYS A 191 -12.66 -4.56 17.91
N ARG A 192 -11.87 -4.62 19.00
CA ARG A 192 -12.40 -4.47 20.36
C ARG A 192 -12.99 -3.09 20.60
N LYS A 193 -12.31 -2.02 20.19
CA LYS A 193 -12.75 -0.64 20.42
C LYS A 193 -14.09 -0.35 19.73
N ILE A 194 -14.25 -0.83 18.49
CA ILE A 194 -15.50 -0.71 17.71
C ILE A 194 -16.66 -1.43 18.40
N ILE A 195 -16.48 -2.70 18.80
CA ILE A 195 -17.52 -3.48 19.51
C ILE A 195 -17.94 -2.80 20.83
N THR A 196 -16.99 -2.15 21.51
CA THR A 196 -17.26 -1.47 22.79
C THR A 196 -18.00 -0.13 22.60
N GLU A 197 -17.83 0.54 21.46
CA GLU A 197 -18.53 1.79 21.14
C GLU A 197 -19.96 1.53 20.60
N GLU A 198 -20.17 0.46 19.84
CA GLU A 198 -21.51 0.02 19.40
C GLU A 198 -22.39 -0.45 20.56
N THR A 199 -21.81 -1.10 21.58
CA THR A 199 -22.56 -1.56 22.78
C THR A 199 -22.89 -0.45 23.77
N ARG A 200 -22.31 0.75 23.61
CA ARG A 200 -22.59 1.94 24.44
C ARG A 200 -23.66 2.87 23.84
N THR A 201 -24.07 2.63 22.60
CA THR A 201 -25.07 3.43 21.88
C THR A 201 -26.41 2.71 21.69
N LEU A 202 -26.59 1.54 22.32
CA LEU A 202 -27.84 0.80 22.50
C LEU A 202 -28.22 0.78 23.98
#